data_AF-A0A447MTP7-F1
#
_entry.id   AF-A0A447MTP7-F1
#
_cell.length_a   1.000
_cell.length_b   1.000
_cell.length_c   1.000
_cell.angle_alpha   90.00
_cell.angle_beta   90.00
_cell.angle_gamma   90.00
#
_symmetry.space_group_name_H-M   'P 1'
#
loop_
_entity.id
_entity.type
_entity.pdbx_description
1 polymer ?
#
loop_
_entity_poly.entity_id
_entity_poly.type
_entity_poly.pdbx_seq_one_letter_code
_entity_poly.pdbx_strand_id
1 'polypeptide(L)'
;MRDAETNWTLTPARVLIANGVKAVAEGANMPTTIEATDLFLEAGVLFAPGKAANAGGVATSGLEMAQNAARLSWKAEKVDARLHHIMLDIHHACVEYGGDNKHTNYVQGANIAGFVKVADAMLAQGVI
;
A
#
# COMPACT_ATOMS: atom_id res chain seq x y z
N MET A 1 -9.32 -15.81 -22.51
CA MET A 1 -9.58 -15.27 -21.16
C MET A 1 -8.84 -13.95 -21.09
N ARG A 2 -9.52 -12.83 -20.80
CA ARG A 2 -8.84 -11.58 -20.48
C ARG A 2 -8.55 -11.64 -19.00
N ASP A 3 -7.28 -11.52 -18.61
CA ASP A 3 -6.89 -11.48 -17.21
C ASP A 3 -7.56 -10.26 -16.57
N ALA A 4 -8.40 -10.50 -15.57
CA ALA A 4 -9.13 -9.45 -14.84
C ALA A 4 -8.22 -8.64 -13.90
N GLU A 5 -6.90 -8.85 -13.96
CA GLU A 5 -5.93 -8.31 -13.02
C GLU A 5 -5.34 -6.96 -13.45
N THR A 6 -5.38 -6.56 -14.73
CA THR A 6 -4.76 -5.29 -15.17
C THR A 6 -5.71 -4.42 -15.99
N ASN A 7 -6.38 -3.49 -15.32
CA ASN A 7 -7.29 -2.53 -15.94
C ASN A 7 -6.62 -1.20 -16.31
N TRP A 8 -5.47 -0.88 -15.69
CA TRP A 8 -4.75 0.37 -15.94
C TRP A 8 -3.47 0.11 -16.74
N THR A 9 -3.61 0.24 -18.06
CA THR A 9 -2.50 0.20 -19.02
C THR A 9 -2.07 1.62 -19.42
N LEU A 10 -1.06 1.74 -20.29
CA LEU A 10 -0.53 3.03 -20.74
C LEU A 10 -1.59 3.98 -21.29
N THR A 11 -2.57 3.48 -22.05
CA THR A 11 -3.57 4.34 -22.70
C THR A 11 -4.48 5.05 -21.68
N PRO A 12 -5.15 4.34 -20.75
CA PRO A 12 -5.85 4.97 -19.63
C PRO A 12 -4.97 5.91 -18.79
N ALA A 13 -3.72 5.53 -18.50
CA ALA A 13 -2.80 6.35 -17.70
C ALA A 13 -2.49 7.70 -18.37
N ARG A 14 -2.20 7.69 -19.68
CA ARG A 14 -2.00 8.93 -20.47
C ARG A 14 -3.21 9.84 -20.44
N VAL A 15 -4.41 9.29 -20.53
CA VAL A 15 -5.66 10.07 -20.45
C VAL A 15 -5.79 10.74 -19.09
N LEU A 16 -5.52 10.03 -18.00
CA LEU A 16 -5.58 10.61 -16.65
C LEU A 16 -4.55 11.73 -16.47
N ILE A 17 -3.32 11.52 -16.92
CA ILE A 17 -2.24 12.52 -16.86
C ILE A 17 -2.62 13.76 -17.67
N ALA A 18 -3.10 13.59 -18.91
CA ALA A 18 -3.52 14.69 -19.77
C ALA A 18 -4.68 15.51 -19.17
N ASN A 19 -5.52 14.89 -18.34
CA ASN A 19 -6.61 15.55 -17.62
C ASN A 19 -6.19 16.12 -16.25
N GLY A 20 -4.90 16.09 -15.91
CA GLY A 20 -4.38 16.70 -14.69
C GLY A 20 -4.65 15.90 -13.41
N VAL A 21 -4.68 14.57 -13.49
CA VAL A 21 -4.73 13.71 -12.30
C VAL A 21 -3.57 14.07 -11.36
N LYS A 22 -3.85 14.14 -10.05
CA LYS A 22 -2.86 14.50 -9.02
C LYS A 22 -2.33 13.29 -8.26
N ALA A 23 -3.19 12.29 -8.07
CA ALA A 23 -2.87 11.08 -7.32
C ALA A 23 -3.63 9.86 -7.85
N VAL A 24 -3.00 8.70 -7.75
CA VAL A 24 -3.56 7.37 -8.03
C VAL A 24 -3.25 6.47 -6.83
N ALA A 25 -4.26 5.78 -6.32
CA ALA A 25 -4.10 4.82 -5.23
C ALA A 25 -4.81 3.52 -5.58
N GLU A 26 -4.10 2.40 -5.45
CA GLU A 26 -4.64 1.10 -5.86
C GLU A 26 -5.47 0.46 -4.75
N GLY A 27 -6.79 0.37 -4.95
CA GLY A 27 -7.68 -0.40 -4.07
C GLY A 27 -7.70 -1.90 -4.39
N ALA A 28 -7.54 -2.27 -5.65
CA ALA A 28 -7.43 -3.67 -6.08
C ALA A 28 -5.98 -4.19 -5.97
N ASN A 29 -5.79 -5.49 -6.18
CA ASN A 29 -4.45 -6.09 -6.18
C ASN A 29 -3.77 -5.90 -7.55
N MET A 30 -2.72 -5.09 -7.60
CA MET A 30 -1.92 -4.81 -8.81
C MET A 30 -2.72 -4.45 -10.08
N PRO A 31 -3.70 -3.50 -10.01
CA PRO A 31 -4.52 -3.15 -11.17
C PRO A 31 -3.77 -2.36 -12.25
N THR A 32 -2.59 -1.80 -11.94
CA THR A 32 -1.77 -0.95 -12.83
C THR A 32 -0.57 -1.71 -13.36
N THR A 33 -0.32 -1.63 -14.67
CA THR A 33 0.91 -2.21 -15.23
C THR A 33 2.14 -1.47 -14.73
N ILE A 34 3.30 -2.11 -14.78
CA ILE A 34 4.57 -1.49 -14.38
C ILE A 34 4.82 -0.24 -15.23
N GLU A 35 4.62 -0.32 -16.54
CA GLU A 35 4.85 0.80 -17.45
C GLU A 35 3.88 1.96 -17.20
N ALA A 36 2.65 1.69 -16.79
CA ALA A 36 1.69 2.72 -16.40
C ALA A 36 2.04 3.35 -15.04
N THR A 37 2.59 2.56 -14.11
CA THR A 37 3.11 3.04 -12.84
C THR A 37 4.28 4.00 -13.06
N ASP A 38 5.26 3.60 -13.89
CA ASP A 38 6.40 4.43 -14.25
C ASP A 38 5.96 5.73 -14.90
N LEU A 39 4.97 5.68 -15.80
CA LEU A 39 4.40 6.86 -16.44
C LEU A 39 3.78 7.85 -15.42
N PHE A 40 3.08 7.36 -14.40
CA PHE A 40 2.54 8.22 -13.34
C PHE A 40 3.65 8.87 -12.52
N LEU A 41 4.68 8.10 -12.15
CA LEU A 41 5.83 8.60 -11.39
C LEU A 41 6.61 9.67 -12.19
N GLU A 42 6.89 9.41 -13.47
CA GLU A 42 7.55 10.36 -14.38
C GLU A 42 6.74 11.66 -14.56
N ALA A 43 5.41 11.55 -14.59
CA ALA A 43 4.51 12.70 -14.70
C ALA A 43 4.34 13.48 -13.37
N GLY A 44 5.00 13.07 -12.29
CA GLY A 44 4.87 13.69 -10.96
C GLY A 44 3.51 13.44 -10.30
N VAL A 45 2.77 12.43 -10.75
CA VAL A 45 1.51 12.01 -10.12
C VAL A 45 1.85 11.19 -8.87
N LEU A 46 1.24 11.53 -7.74
CA LEU A 46 1.40 10.74 -6.51
C LEU A 46 0.84 9.34 -6.73
N PHE A 47 1.65 8.31 -6.51
CA PHE A 47 1.23 6.93 -6.73
C PHE A 47 1.34 6.11 -5.45
N ALA A 48 0.23 5.56 -4.97
CA ALA A 48 0.17 4.69 -3.80
C ALA A 48 -0.12 3.22 -4.24
N PRO A 49 0.84 2.30 -4.09
CA PRO A 49 0.71 0.92 -4.57
C PRO A 49 -0.26 0.11 -3.70
N GLY A 50 -0.85 -0.93 -4.28
CA GLY A 50 -1.86 -1.76 -3.61
C GLY A 50 -1.35 -2.36 -2.31
N LYS A 51 -0.10 -2.86 -2.30
CA LYS A 51 0.57 -3.41 -1.11
C LYS A 51 0.57 -2.51 0.13
N ALA A 52 0.39 -1.19 -0.05
CA ALA A 52 0.20 -0.23 1.03
C ALA A 52 -1.26 0.24 1.10
N ALA A 53 -1.81 0.74 0.00
CA ALA A 53 -3.12 1.39 -0.04
C ALA A 53 -4.30 0.45 0.27
N ASN A 54 -4.22 -0.82 -0.12
CA ASN A 54 -5.28 -1.81 0.09
C ASN A 54 -5.05 -2.71 1.32
N ALA A 55 -3.96 -2.48 2.07
CA ALA A 55 -3.57 -3.29 3.23
C ALA A 55 -4.59 -3.25 4.39
N GLY A 56 -5.53 -2.30 4.36
CA GLY A 56 -6.60 -2.18 5.34
C GLY A 56 -7.42 -3.45 5.53
N GLY A 57 -7.67 -4.23 4.47
CA GLY A 57 -8.39 -5.50 4.58
C GLY A 57 -7.67 -6.51 5.47
N VAL A 58 -6.39 -6.74 5.20
CA VAL A 58 -5.54 -7.64 6.00
C VAL A 58 -5.37 -7.10 7.43
N ALA A 59 -5.21 -5.80 7.59
CA ALA A 59 -5.14 -5.16 8.90
C ALA A 59 -6.40 -5.43 9.74
N THR A 60 -7.59 -5.27 9.15
CA THR A 60 -8.85 -5.57 9.84
C THR A 60 -9.01 -7.05 10.20
N SER A 61 -8.52 -7.98 9.37
CA SER A 61 -8.45 -9.40 9.73
C SER A 61 -7.53 -9.64 10.93
N GLY A 62 -6.40 -8.93 11.03
CA GLY A 62 -5.56 -8.95 12.23
C GLY A 62 -6.28 -8.43 13.49
N LEU A 63 -7.09 -7.37 13.34
CA LEU A 63 -7.93 -6.87 14.43
C LEU A 63 -9.04 -7.86 14.83
N GLU A 64 -9.60 -8.60 13.88
CA GLU A 64 -10.55 -9.69 14.13
C GLU A 64 -9.89 -10.80 14.96
N MET A 65 -8.69 -11.24 14.57
CA MET A 65 -7.92 -12.23 15.33
C MET A 65 -7.63 -11.77 16.78
N ALA A 66 -7.30 -10.48 16.97
CA ALA A 66 -7.06 -9.91 18.29
C ALA A 66 -8.33 -9.91 19.17
N GLN A 67 -9.49 -9.57 18.59
CA GLN A 67 -10.78 -9.63 19.28
C GLN A 67 -11.15 -11.06 19.68
N ASN A 68 -10.93 -12.03 18.78
CA ASN A 68 -11.18 -13.45 19.03
C ASN A 68 -10.31 -13.98 20.16
N ALA A 69 -9.01 -13.66 20.17
CA ALA A 69 -8.09 -14.06 21.23
C ALA A 69 -8.47 -13.45 22.59
N ALA A 70 -8.94 -12.21 22.61
CA ALA A 70 -9.39 -11.52 23.81
C ALA A 70 -10.83 -11.89 24.25
N ARG A 71 -11.59 -12.61 23.41
CA ARG A 71 -13.02 -12.91 23.59
C ARG A 71 -13.86 -11.67 23.84
N LEU A 72 -13.53 -10.57 23.17
CA LEU A 72 -14.21 -9.28 23.31
C LEU A 72 -14.46 -8.67 21.94
N SER A 73 -15.70 -8.25 21.70
CA SER A 73 -16.06 -7.51 20.49
C SER A 73 -15.90 -6.01 20.70
N TRP A 74 -15.35 -5.31 19.72
CA TRP A 74 -15.27 -3.86 19.72
C TRP A 74 -16.43 -3.24 18.93
N LYS A 75 -16.74 -1.99 19.27
CA LYS A 75 -17.64 -1.17 18.45
C LYS A 75 -16.92 -0.73 17.17
N ALA A 76 -17.69 -0.39 16.14
CA ALA A 76 -17.17 0.00 14.83
C ALA A 76 -16.17 1.17 14.92
N GLU A 77 -16.44 2.15 15.79
CA GLU A 77 -15.60 3.34 15.97
C GLU A 77 -14.21 2.96 16.50
N LYS A 78 -14.13 1.92 17.35
CA LYS A 78 -12.84 1.43 17.88
C LYS A 78 -12.06 0.63 16.84
N VAL A 79 -12.74 -0.10 15.96
CA VAL A 79 -12.10 -0.79 14.83
C VAL A 79 -11.58 0.24 13.83
N ASP A 80 -12.39 1.22 13.48
CA ASP A 80 -12.05 2.30 12.54
C ASP A 80 -10.88 3.14 13.04
N ALA A 81 -10.90 3.58 14.31
CA ALA A 81 -9.78 4.32 14.89
C ALA A 81 -8.47 3.52 14.84
N ARG A 82 -8.51 2.21 15.10
CA ARG A 82 -7.33 1.34 15.00
C ARG A 82 -6.86 1.15 13.57
N LEU A 83 -7.79 0.92 12.65
CA LEU A 83 -7.48 0.82 11.23
C LEU A 83 -6.83 2.11 10.71
N HIS A 84 -7.38 3.27 11.07
CA HIS A 84 -6.83 4.57 10.70
C HIS A 84 -5.38 4.73 11.18
N HIS A 85 -5.11 4.39 12.44
CA HIS A 85 -3.74 4.37 12.97
C HIS A 85 -2.81 3.42 12.21
N ILE A 86 -3.26 2.21 11.89
CA ILE A 86 -2.47 1.25 11.10
C ILE A 86 -2.15 1.82 9.71
N MET A 87 -3.11 2.47 9.05
CA MET A 87 -2.86 3.08 7.74
C MET A 87 -1.89 4.25 7.82
N LEU A 88 -1.92 5.05 8.90
CA LEU A 88 -0.92 6.10 9.15
C LEU A 88 0.47 5.51 9.38
N ASP A 89 0.59 4.41 10.12
CA ASP A 89 1.86 3.73 10.34
C ASP A 89 2.44 3.16 9.03
N ILE A 90 1.59 2.57 8.17
CA ILE A 90 1.97 2.11 6.83
C ILE A 90 2.46 3.29 5.98
N HIS A 91 1.73 4.41 6.01
CA HIS A 91 2.12 5.64 5.31
C HIS A 91 3.48 6.16 5.80
N HIS A 92 3.69 6.27 7.12
CA HIS A 92 4.95 6.73 7.69
C HIS A 92 6.13 5.84 7.28
N ALA A 93 5.95 4.51 7.31
CA ALA A 93 6.96 3.58 6.85
C ALA A 93 7.27 3.76 5.35
N CYS A 94 6.26 3.98 4.52
CA CYS A 94 6.49 4.27 3.10
C CYS A 94 7.24 5.59 2.88
N VAL A 95 6.97 6.61 3.70
CA VAL A 95 7.68 7.90 3.65
C VAL A 95 9.13 7.75 4.09
N GLU A 96 9.39 7.02 5.17
CA GLU A 96 10.74 6.77 5.70
C GLU A 96 11.67 6.11 4.66
N TYR A 97 11.16 5.11 3.94
CA TYR A 97 11.95 4.36 2.96
C TYR A 97 11.74 4.81 1.50
N GLY A 98 10.90 5.83 1.28
CA GLY A 98 10.43 6.23 -0.04
C GLY A 98 11.32 7.23 -0.79
N GLY A 99 12.50 7.56 -0.26
CA GLY A 99 13.46 8.46 -0.92
C GLY A 99 13.28 9.94 -0.56
N ASP A 100 13.63 10.83 -1.50
CA ASP A 100 13.91 12.24 -1.20
C ASP A 100 12.65 13.07 -0.88
N ASN A 101 12.79 14.02 0.06
CA ASN A 101 11.73 14.73 0.79
C ASN A 101 10.77 15.60 -0.08
N LYS A 102 10.99 15.70 -1.40
CA LYS A 102 10.13 16.48 -2.31
C LYS A 102 8.93 15.67 -2.81
N HIS A 103 9.10 14.37 -3.09
CA HIS A 103 8.05 13.46 -3.52
C HIS A 103 8.41 12.03 -3.09
N THR A 104 7.61 11.45 -2.19
CA THR A 104 7.80 10.08 -1.72
C THR A 104 7.46 9.07 -2.82
N ASN A 105 8.41 8.17 -3.13
CA ASN A 105 8.14 6.99 -3.94
C ASN A 105 7.58 5.86 -3.06
N TYR A 106 6.24 5.74 -3.00
CA TYR A 106 5.60 4.72 -2.18
C TYR A 106 5.81 3.29 -2.69
N VAL A 107 6.10 3.09 -3.98
CA VAL A 107 6.42 1.75 -4.52
C VAL A 107 7.71 1.24 -3.89
N GLN A 108 8.74 2.09 -3.89
CA GLN A 108 10.01 1.82 -3.22
C GLN A 108 9.83 1.69 -1.71
N GLY A 109 9.18 2.69 -1.09
CA GLY A 109 9.00 2.75 0.36
C GLY A 109 8.28 1.53 0.92
N ALA A 110 7.16 1.12 0.30
CA ALA A 110 6.40 -0.04 0.76
C ALA A 110 7.17 -1.36 0.60
N ASN A 111 7.96 -1.51 -0.47
CA ASN A 111 8.79 -2.69 -0.67
C ASN A 111 9.89 -2.81 0.38
N ILE A 112 10.64 -1.72 0.60
CA ILE A 112 11.77 -1.73 1.54
C ILE A 112 11.23 -1.88 2.97
N ALA A 113 10.20 -1.13 3.36
CA ALA A 113 9.61 -1.22 4.69
C ALA A 113 9.12 -2.64 5.01
N GLY A 114 8.40 -3.27 4.07
CA GLY A 114 7.92 -4.64 4.21
C GLY A 114 9.07 -5.64 4.31
N PHE A 115 10.10 -5.48 3.48
CA PHE A 115 11.27 -6.35 3.47
C PHE A 115 12.07 -6.24 4.77
N VAL A 116 12.41 -5.04 5.24
CA VAL A 116 13.19 -4.80 6.46
C VAL A 116 12.55 -5.49 7.65
N LYS A 117 11.23 -5.32 7.83
CA LYS A 117 10.50 -5.94 8.94
C LYS A 117 10.59 -7.47 8.95
N VAL A 118 10.51 -8.09 7.77
CA VAL A 118 10.61 -9.56 7.64
C VAL A 118 12.06 -10.02 7.81
N ALA A 119 13.02 -9.32 7.19
CA ALA A 119 14.44 -9.65 7.28
C ALA A 119 14.95 -9.58 8.73
N ASP A 120 14.57 -8.55 9.48
CA ASP A 120 14.94 -8.41 10.89
C ASP A 120 14.39 -9.55 11.75
N ALA A 121 13.15 -9.98 11.49
CA ALA A 121 12.55 -11.11 12.18
C ALA A 121 13.24 -12.44 11.83
N MET A 122 13.61 -12.63 10.56
CA MET A 122 14.37 -13.82 10.12
C MET A 122 15.75 -13.88 10.77
N LEU A 123 16.48 -12.75 10.80
CA LEU A 123 17.79 -12.66 11.45
C LEU A 123 17.70 -12.96 12.96
N ALA A 124 16.66 -12.45 13.63
CA ALA A 124 16.43 -12.68 15.05
C ALA A 124 16.09 -14.15 15.39
N GLN A 125 15.48 -14.90 14.45
CA GLN A 125 15.14 -16.31 14.64
C GLN A 125 16.31 -17.26 14.33
N GLY A 126 17.39 -16.76 13.72
CA GLY A 126 18.56 -17.56 13.36
C GLY A 126 18.31 -18.49 12.17
N VAL A 127 19.18 -19.48 12.00
CA VAL A 127 19.03 -20.50 10.95
C VAL A 127 18.12 -21.61 11.48
N ILE A 128 16.88 -21.63 11.02
CA ILE A 128 15.84 -22.62 11.35
C ILE A 128 15.48 -23.48 10.13
#